data_AF-A0A9E6CW37-F1
#
_entry.id   AF-A0A9E6CW37-F1
#
_cell.length_a   1.000
_cell.length_b   1.000
_cell.length_c   1.000
_cell.angle_alpha   90.00
_cell.angle_beta   90.00
_cell.angle_gamma   90.00
#
_symmetry.space_group_name_H-M   'P 1'
#
loop_
_entity.id
_entity.type
_entity.pdbx_description
1 polymer ?
#
loop_
_entity_poly.entity_id
_entity_poly.type
_entity_poly.pdbx_seq_one_letter_code
_entity_poly.pdbx_strand_id
1 'polypeptide(L)'
;MSEQNKAVFKQFVAGMNAHDLSVIDQVIDPSFVNHDPMPGQDAGIQGLKDMMGMFYTAFPDLTVTLEQIVAEGDLVVGRAITAGTQTGDFMGIPGSGKKSPCPKCI
;
A
#
# COMPACT_ATOMS: atom_id res chain seq x y z
N MET A 1 -2.00 -16.71 -16.32
CA MET A 1 -2.39 -16.67 -14.90
C MET A 1 -1.32 -15.99 -14.04
N SER A 2 -0.14 -16.57 -13.81
CA SER A 2 0.88 -15.91 -12.95
C SER A 2 1.33 -14.52 -13.43
N GLU A 3 1.57 -14.34 -14.73
CA GLU A 3 1.97 -13.03 -15.28
C GLU A 3 0.83 -11.98 -15.24
N GLN A 4 -0.43 -12.41 -15.33
CA GLN A 4 -1.58 -11.51 -15.17
C GLN A 4 -1.70 -11.04 -13.72
N ASN A 5 -1.52 -11.94 -12.76
CA ASN A 5 -1.55 -11.59 -11.35
C ASN A 5 -0.42 -10.63 -10.98
N LYS A 6 0.78 -10.81 -11.55
CA LYS A 6 1.88 -9.82 -11.44
C LYS A 6 1.52 -8.47 -12.05
N ALA A 7 0.83 -8.44 -13.18
CA ALA A 7 0.42 -7.19 -13.83
C ALA A 7 -0.61 -6.43 -12.98
N VAL A 8 -1.59 -7.13 -12.41
CA VAL A 8 -2.57 -6.56 -11.46
C VAL A 8 -1.87 -5.99 -10.23
N PHE A 9 -0.91 -6.73 -9.66
CA PHE A 9 -0.14 -6.24 -8.51
C PHE A 9 0.69 -4.99 -8.84
N LYS A 10 1.32 -4.95 -10.02
CA LYS A 10 2.03 -3.74 -10.49
C LYS A 10 1.09 -2.55 -10.68
N GLN A 11 -0.12 -2.79 -11.21
CA GLN A 11 -1.12 -1.74 -11.39
C GLN A 11 -1.60 -1.18 -10.03
N PHE A 12 -1.84 -2.06 -9.05
CA PHE A 12 -2.17 -1.65 -7.70
C PHE A 12 -1.09 -0.72 -7.12
N VAL A 13 0.19 -1.13 -7.21
CA VAL A 13 1.32 -0.34 -6.70
C VAL A 13 1.51 0.97 -7.48
N ALA A 14 1.27 0.97 -8.79
CA ALA A 14 1.29 2.19 -9.58
C ALA A 14 0.20 3.19 -9.14
N GLY A 15 -1.02 2.71 -8.84
CA GLY A 15 -2.08 3.54 -8.28
C GLY A 15 -1.75 4.04 -6.87
N MET A 16 -1.06 3.21 -6.05
CA MET A 16 -0.54 3.66 -4.75
C MET A 16 0.43 4.83 -4.91
N ASN A 17 1.36 4.76 -5.86
CA ASN A 17 2.31 5.84 -6.15
C ASN A 17 1.67 7.08 -6.76
N ALA A 18 0.55 6.92 -7.47
CA ALA A 18 -0.23 8.03 -8.03
C ALA A 18 -1.16 8.69 -7.01
N HIS A 19 -1.21 8.18 -5.78
CA HIS A 19 -2.16 8.57 -4.74
C HIS A 19 -3.63 8.45 -5.20
N ASP A 20 -3.91 7.50 -6.10
CA ASP A 20 -5.22 7.30 -6.69
C ASP A 20 -5.96 6.16 -5.99
N LEU A 21 -6.93 6.53 -5.14
CA LEU A 21 -7.77 5.56 -4.42
C LEU A 21 -8.76 4.83 -5.35
N SER A 22 -9.02 5.34 -6.56
CA SER A 22 -9.91 4.67 -7.51
C SER A 22 -9.33 3.38 -8.07
N VAL A 23 -8.00 3.20 -7.96
CA VAL A 23 -7.33 1.94 -8.33
C VAL A 23 -7.88 0.78 -7.49
N ILE A 24 -8.19 1.03 -6.21
CA ILE A 24 -8.68 0.00 -5.29
C ILE A 24 -9.99 -0.59 -5.81
N ASP A 25 -10.90 0.25 -6.32
CA ASP A 25 -12.18 -0.20 -6.89
C ASP A 25 -12.02 -1.01 -8.19
N GLN A 26 -10.89 -0.85 -8.89
CA GLN A 26 -10.65 -1.48 -10.19
C GLN A 26 -9.92 -2.82 -10.07
N VAL A 27 -8.99 -2.96 -9.10
CA VAL A 27 -8.15 -4.16 -8.97
C VAL A 27 -8.46 -5.02 -7.74
N ILE A 28 -9.17 -4.50 -6.74
CA ILE A 28 -9.49 -5.25 -5.52
C ILE A 28 -10.93 -5.77 -5.56
N ASP A 29 -11.07 -7.07 -5.32
CA ASP A 29 -12.36 -7.74 -5.26
C ASP A 29 -13.19 -7.25 -4.06
N PRO A 30 -14.52 -7.04 -4.19
CA PRO A 30 -15.39 -6.66 -3.07
C PRO A 30 -15.34 -7.59 -1.86
N SER A 31 -14.97 -8.86 -2.06
CA SER A 31 -14.78 -9.86 -1.02
C SER A 31 -13.38 -9.85 -0.39
N PHE A 32 -12.55 -8.84 -0.69
CA PHE A 32 -11.20 -8.71 -0.16
C PHE A 32 -11.17 -8.75 1.38
N VAL A 33 -10.31 -9.62 1.89
CA VAL A 33 -10.03 -9.75 3.32
C VAL A 33 -8.62 -9.23 3.56
N ASN A 34 -8.51 -8.16 4.34
CA ASN A 34 -7.21 -7.75 4.86
C ASN A 34 -6.82 -8.66 6.03
N HIS A 35 -5.74 -9.41 5.88
CA HIS A 35 -5.22 -10.29 6.91
C HIS A 35 -4.29 -9.58 7.92
N ASP A 36 -3.93 -8.33 7.66
CA ASP A 36 -3.15 -7.49 8.58
C ASP A 36 -3.81 -6.10 8.73
N PRO A 37 -4.99 -6.03 9.41
CA PRO A 37 -5.67 -4.77 9.63
C PRO A 37 -4.95 -3.93 10.69
N MET A 38 -4.82 -2.64 10.43
CA MET A 38 -4.38 -1.67 11.43
C MET A 38 -5.39 -1.65 12.60
N PRO A 39 -4.96 -1.38 13.85
CA PRO A 39 -5.88 -1.25 14.98
C PRO A 39 -6.98 -0.20 14.69
N GLY A 40 -8.24 -0.65 14.62
CA GLY A 40 -9.39 0.21 14.30
C GLY A 40 -9.74 0.32 12.82
N GLN A 41 -9.08 -0.43 11.94
CA GLN A 41 -9.41 -0.49 10.51
C GLN A 41 -10.67 -1.34 10.28
N ASP A 42 -11.63 -0.79 9.54
CA ASP A 42 -12.82 -1.52 9.11
C ASP A 42 -12.47 -2.64 8.11
N ALA A 43 -13.29 -3.69 8.08
CA ALA A 43 -13.10 -4.79 7.15
C ALA A 43 -13.42 -4.37 5.70
N GLY A 44 -12.69 -4.96 4.75
CA GLY A 44 -12.96 -4.83 3.32
C GLY A 44 -12.35 -3.59 2.66
N ILE A 45 -12.90 -3.25 1.49
CA ILE A 45 -12.38 -2.18 0.61
C ILE A 45 -12.43 -0.80 1.28
N GLN A 46 -13.48 -0.51 2.05
CA GLN A 46 -13.65 0.81 2.66
C GLN A 46 -12.56 1.08 3.69
N GLY A 47 -12.25 0.13 4.58
CA GLY A 47 -11.17 0.28 5.54
C GLY A 47 -9.79 0.36 4.88
N LEU A 48 -9.59 -0.29 3.72
CA LEU A 48 -8.36 -0.12 2.95
C LEU A 48 -8.23 1.29 2.36
N LYS A 49 -9.32 1.85 1.81
CA LYS A 49 -9.36 3.24 1.30
C LYS A 49 -9.07 4.25 2.40
N ASP A 50 -9.69 4.09 3.56
CA ASP A 50 -9.51 4.99 4.69
C ASP A 50 -8.07 4.93 5.21
N MET A 51 -7.51 3.72 5.31
CA MET A 51 -6.11 3.51 5.66
C MET A 51 -5.16 4.19 4.64
N MET A 52 -5.38 3.98 3.35
CA MET A 52 -4.55 4.58 2.30
C MET A 52 -4.67 6.10 2.25
N GLY A 53 -5.88 6.65 2.46
CA GLY A 53 -6.09 8.10 2.60
C GLY A 53 -5.33 8.69 3.79
N MET A 54 -5.31 7.99 4.93
CA MET A 54 -4.50 8.37 6.08
C MET A 54 -3.00 8.34 5.75
N PHE A 55 -2.53 7.31 5.05
CA PHE A 55 -1.14 7.22 4.60
C PHE A 55 -0.76 8.37 3.66
N TYR A 56 -1.58 8.73 2.67
CA TYR A 56 -1.30 9.86 1.78
C TYR A 56 -1.30 11.21 2.51
N THR A 57 -2.15 11.34 3.54
CA THR A 57 -2.19 12.55 4.38
C THR A 57 -0.94 12.65 5.26
N ALA A 58 -0.49 11.53 5.82
CA ALA A 58 0.70 11.47 6.67
C ALA A 58 2.01 11.56 5.86
N PHE A 59 2.03 10.99 4.66
CA PHE A 59 3.20 10.87 3.78
C PHE A 59 2.85 11.38 2.37
N PRO A 60 2.95 12.70 2.11
CA PRO A 60 2.63 13.28 0.80
C PRO A 60 3.62 12.89 -0.30
N ASP A 61 4.83 12.45 0.07
CA ASP A 61 5.86 11.96 -0.86
C ASP A 61 5.99 10.42 -0.82
N LEU A 62 4.93 9.71 -0.44
CA LEU A 62 4.98 8.24 -0.35
C LEU A 62 5.26 7.63 -1.72
N THR A 63 6.35 6.88 -1.82
CA THR A 63 6.72 6.13 -3.01
C THR A 63 7.02 4.68 -2.66
N VAL A 64 6.42 3.76 -3.39
CA VAL A 64 6.57 2.32 -3.28
C VAL A 64 7.33 1.80 -4.50
N THR A 65 8.52 1.26 -4.27
CA THR A 65 9.37 0.66 -5.31
C THR A 65 9.33 -0.86 -5.18
N LEU A 66 8.88 -1.56 -6.21
CA LEU A 66 8.89 -3.04 -6.23
C LEU A 66 10.30 -3.54 -6.56
N GLU A 67 10.94 -4.24 -5.63
CA GLU A 67 12.23 -4.89 -5.83
C GLU A 67 12.08 -6.27 -6.48
N GLN A 68 11.09 -7.04 -6.06
CA GLN A 68 10.87 -8.40 -6.57
C GLN A 68 9.38 -8.74 -6.54
N ILE A 69 8.92 -9.47 -7.56
CA ILE A 69 7.56 -9.99 -7.61
C ILE A 69 7.64 -11.46 -8.05
N VAL A 70 7.16 -12.35 -7.20
CA VAL A 70 7.02 -13.78 -7.49
C VAL A 70 5.53 -14.07 -7.55
N ALA A 71 5.09 -14.80 -8.58
CA ALA A 71 3.72 -15.28 -8.63
C ALA A 71 3.72 -16.77 -8.92
N GLU A 72 2.96 -17.51 -8.12
CA GLU A 72 2.84 -18.96 -8.18
C GLU A 72 1.35 -19.31 -8.10
N GLY A 73 0.80 -19.81 -9.21
CA GLY A 73 -0.64 -20.02 -9.36
C GLY A 73 -1.41 -18.71 -9.13
N ASP A 74 -2.23 -18.69 -8.08
CA ASP A 74 -3.07 -17.57 -7.66
C ASP A 74 -2.42 -16.67 -6.60
N LEU A 75 -1.23 -17.02 -6.13
CA LEU A 75 -0.51 -16.26 -5.12
C LEU A 75 0.50 -15.30 -5.77
N VAL A 76 0.56 -14.08 -5.26
CA VAL A 76 1.56 -13.08 -5.64
C VAL A 76 2.25 -12.56 -4.38
N VAL A 77 3.57 -12.60 -4.37
CA VAL A 77 4.40 -12.05 -3.30
C VAL A 77 5.28 -10.96 -3.90
N GLY A 78 5.12 -9.74 -3.39
CA GLY A 78 5.91 -8.58 -3.76
C GLY A 78 6.84 -8.15 -2.64
N ARG A 79 8.14 -8.06 -2.90
CA ARG A 79 9.09 -7.32 -2.07
C ARG A 79 9.09 -5.87 -2.54
N ALA A 80 8.72 -4.94 -1.67
CA ALA A 80 8.61 -3.53 -1.97
C ALA A 80 9.35 -2.68 -0.93
N ILE A 81 9.95 -1.58 -1.38
CA ILE A 81 10.49 -0.52 -0.51
C ILE A 81 9.52 0.65 -0.54
N THR A 82 8.97 0.99 0.62
CA THR A 82 8.17 2.20 0.83
C THR A 82 9.06 3.30 1.40
N ALA A 83 9.17 4.43 0.70
CA ALA A 83 9.87 5.62 1.16
C ALA A 83 8.87 6.77 1.27
N GLY A 84 8.91 7.53 2.35
CA GLY A 84 8.03 8.68 2.53
C GLY A 84 8.56 9.62 3.61
N THR A 85 8.19 10.90 3.49
CA THR A 85 8.43 11.90 4.54
C THR A 85 7.18 11.97 5.40
N GLN A 86 7.29 11.66 6.69
CA GLN A 86 6.16 11.82 7.60
C GLN A 86 5.98 13.31 7.94
N THR A 87 5.11 13.99 7.21
CA THR A 87 4.78 15.40 7.47
C THR A 87 3.50 15.54 8.28
N GLY A 88 2.60 14.56 8.19
CA GLY A 88 1.35 14.53 8.96
C GLY A 88 1.42 13.61 10.18
N ASP A 89 0.45 13.78 11.06
CA ASP A 89 0.30 12.97 12.25
C ASP A 89 -0.09 11.54 11.84
N PHE A 90 0.69 10.56 12.28
CA PHE A 90 0.44 9.15 12.00
C PHE A 90 0.34 8.39 13.31
N MET A 91 -0.81 7.75 13.57
CA MET A 91 -1.03 6.92 14.77
C MET A 91 -0.71 7.63 16.09
N GLY A 92 -1.01 8.94 16.18
CA GLY A 92 -0.72 9.76 17.38
C GLY A 92 0.73 10.20 17.52
N ILE A 93 1.59 9.89 16.55
CA ILE A 93 2.95 10.42 16.45
C ILE A 93 2.88 11.71 15.61
N PRO A 94 3.18 12.89 16.20
CA PRO A 94 3.16 14.13 15.45
C PRO A 94 4.17 14.09 14.30
N GLY A 95 3.81 14.69 13.17
CA GLY A 95 4.63 14.70 11.95
C GLY A 95 6.08 15.06 12.23
N SER A 96 6.96 14.06 12.27
CA SER A 96 8.32 14.24 12.76
C SER A 96 9.21 14.99 11.76
N GLY A 97 8.73 15.23 10.53
CA GLY A 97 9.49 15.85 9.44
C GLY A 97 10.70 15.01 9.01
N LYS A 98 10.87 13.81 9.57
CA LYS A 98 11.97 12.91 9.25
C LYS A 98 11.59 12.10 8.02
N LYS A 99 12.50 12.09 7.05
CA LYS A 99 12.50 11.07 6.01
C LYS A 99 12.79 9.75 6.69
N SER A 100 11.84 8.83 6.60
CA SER A 100 12.08 7.43 6.95
C SER A 100 12.41 6.70 5.66
N PRO A 101 13.69 6.55 5.28
CA PRO A 101 14.02 5.45 4.39
C PRO A 101 13.70 4.20 5.21
N CYS A 102 12.61 3.51 4.88
CA CYS A 102 12.35 2.20 5.48
C CYS A 102 13.57 1.33 5.17
N PRO A 103 14.41 0.99 6.18
CA PRO A 103 15.60 0.23 5.92
C PRO A 103 15.15 -1.16 5.47
N LYS A 104 15.78 -1.67 4.40
CA LYS A 104 15.57 -3.00 3.86
C LYS A 104 15.40 -4.03 4.98
N CYS A 105 14.16 -4.41 5.28
CA CYS A 105 13.91 -5.62 6.06
C CYS A 105 14.21 -6.78 5.13
N ILE A 106 15.39 -7.38 5.34
CA ILE A 106 15.81 -8.68 4.80
C ILE A 106 15.15 -9.76 5.63
#